data_AF-A0A933VNU6-F1
#
_entry.id   AF-A0A933VNU6-F1
#
_cell.length_a   1.000
_cell.length_b   1.000
_cell.length_c   1.000
_cell.angle_alpha   90.00
_cell.angle_beta   90.00
_cell.angle_gamma   90.00
#
_symmetry.space_group_name_H-M   'P 1'
#
loop_
_entity.id
_entity.type
_entity.pdbx_description
1 polymer ?
#
loop_
_entity_poly.entity_id
_entity_poly.type
_entity_poly.pdbx_seq_one_letter_code
_entity_poly.pdbx_strand_id
1 'polypeptide(L)'
;MPVDAAVRQLAAHAPTPDAFAVAVFTIVEDPIAAYAYSARHAQPDDLAALGERYGLDPDTAAQLLADAGTHPTTAVEALTIACSGDTATVDALAERHFNQSPTMLAPVIDLTTGAGLRAALPLPTATGIDDLATQLANLVVPSLDPPVLANHAQPEF
;
A
#
# COMPACT_ATOMS: atom_id res chain seq x y z
N MET A 1 -23.48 15.89 0.56
CA MET A 1 -22.72 14.63 0.35
C MET A 1 -21.39 14.78 1.06
N PRO A 2 -20.91 13.80 1.85
CA PRO A 2 -19.58 13.87 2.43
C PRO A 2 -18.50 13.85 1.33
N VAL A 3 -17.39 14.56 1.55
CA VAL A 3 -16.33 14.75 0.54
C VAL A 3 -15.72 13.43 0.07
N ASP A 4 -15.48 12.47 0.97
CA ASP A 4 -15.05 11.10 0.64
C ASP A 4 -15.96 10.42 -0.40
N ALA A 5 -17.28 10.50 -0.20
CA ALA A 5 -18.23 9.89 -1.14
C ALA A 5 -18.24 10.61 -2.49
N ALA A 6 -17.99 11.92 -2.51
CA ALA A 6 -17.83 12.69 -3.74
C ALA A 6 -16.61 12.23 -4.53
N VAL A 7 -15.45 12.14 -3.87
CA VAL A 7 -14.19 11.70 -4.48
C VAL A 7 -14.31 10.26 -4.99
N ARG A 8 -14.95 9.37 -4.23
CA ARG A 8 -15.23 8.00 -4.68
C ARG A 8 -16.10 7.96 -5.93
N GLN A 9 -17.14 8.78 -6.00
CA GLN A 9 -17.99 8.85 -7.20
C GLN A 9 -17.22 9.43 -8.40
N LEU A 10 -16.36 10.42 -8.17
CA LEU A 10 -15.49 10.95 -9.22
C LEU A 10 -14.51 9.88 -9.72
N ALA A 11 -13.85 9.15 -8.83
CA ALA A 11 -12.95 8.05 -9.21
C ALA A 11 -13.66 6.96 -10.03
N ALA A 12 -14.94 6.70 -9.76
CA ALA A 12 -15.71 5.70 -10.49
C ALA A 12 -16.26 6.17 -11.85
N HIS A 13 -16.41 7.48 -12.06
CA HIS A 13 -17.21 8.02 -13.16
C HIS A 13 -16.57 9.19 -13.92
N ALA A 14 -15.39 9.64 -13.51
CA ALA A 14 -14.67 10.66 -14.26
C ALA A 14 -14.39 10.15 -15.68
N PRO A 15 -14.67 10.95 -16.71
CA PRO A 15 -14.48 10.52 -18.09
C PRO A 15 -13.00 10.48 -18.50
N THR A 16 -12.14 11.20 -17.78
CA THR A 16 -10.69 11.27 -17.98
C THR A 16 -9.96 11.52 -16.65
N PRO A 17 -8.66 11.17 -16.57
CA PRO A 17 -7.82 11.48 -15.41
C PRO A 17 -7.73 12.97 -15.07
N ASP A 18 -7.64 13.83 -16.09
CA ASP A 18 -7.64 15.28 -15.89
C ASP A 18 -8.98 15.77 -15.33
N ALA A 19 -10.12 15.24 -15.80
CA ALA A 19 -11.43 15.59 -15.27
C ALA A 19 -11.58 15.16 -13.81
N PHE A 20 -11.02 13.99 -13.43
CA PHE A 20 -10.93 13.57 -12.05
C PHE A 20 -10.11 14.56 -11.22
N ALA A 21 -8.87 14.86 -11.66
CA ALA A 21 -7.95 15.72 -10.94
C ALA A 21 -8.50 17.14 -10.73
N VAL A 22 -9.09 17.74 -11.77
CA VAL A 22 -9.75 19.06 -11.69
C VAL A 22 -10.92 19.03 -10.72
N ALA A 23 -11.75 18.00 -10.77
CA ALA A 23 -12.91 17.89 -9.89
C ALA A 23 -12.52 17.73 -8.43
N VAL A 24 -11.55 16.85 -8.11
CA VAL A 24 -11.03 16.65 -6.75
C VAL A 24 -10.35 17.92 -6.24
N PHE A 25 -9.48 18.55 -7.04
CA PHE A 25 -8.81 19.80 -6.68
C PHE A 25 -9.79 20.94 -6.38
N THR A 26 -10.95 20.95 -7.03
CA THR A 26 -11.98 21.98 -6.80
C THR A 26 -12.69 21.81 -5.45
N ILE A 27 -12.79 20.57 -4.94
CA ILE A 27 -13.53 20.26 -3.71
C ILE A 27 -12.65 19.96 -2.50
N VAL A 28 -11.37 19.62 -2.72
CA VAL A 28 -10.38 19.35 -1.67
C VAL A 28 -9.17 20.25 -1.92
N GLU A 29 -8.93 21.21 -1.03
CA GLU A 29 -7.79 22.13 -1.16
C GLU A 29 -6.47 21.49 -0.69
N ASP A 30 -6.55 20.65 0.34
CA ASP A 30 -5.39 20.00 0.95
C ASP A 30 -5.00 18.72 0.18
N PRO A 31 -3.76 18.62 -0.34
CA PRO A 31 -3.33 17.45 -1.10
C PRO A 31 -3.28 16.17 -0.25
N ILE A 32 -2.99 16.27 1.06
CA ILE A 32 -2.95 15.08 1.94
C ILE A 32 -4.35 14.45 2.01
N ALA A 33 -5.38 15.25 2.28
CA ALA A 33 -6.76 14.81 2.28
C ALA A 33 -7.22 14.29 0.90
N ALA A 34 -6.80 14.95 -0.18
CA ALA A 34 -7.15 14.54 -1.54
C ALA A 34 -6.63 13.14 -1.87
N TYR A 35 -5.35 12.85 -1.54
CA TYR A 35 -4.78 11.51 -1.70
C TYR A 35 -5.43 10.49 -0.76
N ALA A 36 -5.72 10.86 0.50
CA ALA A 36 -6.39 9.95 1.44
C ALA A 36 -7.78 9.49 0.95
N TYR A 37 -8.55 10.37 0.31
CA TYR A 37 -9.85 10.00 -0.27
C TYR A 37 -9.73 9.25 -1.61
N SER A 38 -8.68 9.53 -2.38
CA SER A 38 -8.51 9.01 -3.75
C SER A 38 -7.82 7.65 -3.80
N ALA A 39 -6.83 7.40 -2.93
CA ALA A 39 -5.88 6.29 -3.02
C ALA A 39 -6.50 4.89 -3.14
N ARG A 40 -7.69 4.67 -2.55
CA ARG A 40 -8.38 3.37 -2.60
C ARG A 40 -9.32 3.18 -3.77
N HIS A 41 -9.57 4.22 -4.56
CA HIS A 41 -10.65 4.24 -5.55
C HIS A 41 -10.19 4.68 -6.94
N ALA A 42 -9.22 5.59 -6.99
CA ALA A 42 -8.69 6.16 -8.21
C ALA A 42 -7.72 5.20 -8.91
N GLN A 43 -7.63 5.30 -10.24
CA GLN A 43 -6.64 4.56 -11.02
C GLN A 43 -5.27 5.25 -10.97
N PRO A 44 -4.17 4.56 -11.34
CA PRO A 44 -2.83 5.16 -11.38
C PRO A 44 -2.75 6.47 -12.19
N ASP A 45 -3.38 6.51 -13.38
CA ASP A 45 -3.43 7.71 -14.22
C ASP A 45 -4.13 8.89 -13.53
N ASP A 46 -5.21 8.61 -12.81
CA ASP A 46 -5.97 9.61 -12.04
C ASP A 46 -5.11 10.21 -10.92
N LEU A 47 -4.34 9.37 -10.21
CA LEU A 47 -3.45 9.78 -9.13
C LEU A 47 -2.23 10.57 -9.65
N ALA A 48 -1.72 10.21 -10.83
CA ALA A 48 -0.66 10.95 -11.48
C ALA A 48 -1.15 12.35 -11.91
N ALA A 49 -2.31 12.43 -12.58
CA ALA A 49 -2.93 13.70 -12.95
C ALA A 49 -3.28 14.56 -11.73
N LEU A 50 -3.70 13.94 -10.62
CA LEU A 50 -3.95 14.64 -9.36
C LEU A 50 -2.67 15.28 -8.81
N GLY A 51 -1.55 14.55 -8.82
CA GLY A 51 -0.25 15.06 -8.37
C GLY A 51 0.23 16.25 -9.21
N GLU A 52 0.12 16.14 -10.53
CA GLU A 52 0.41 17.26 -11.44
C GLU A 52 -0.47 18.48 -11.14
N ARG A 53 -1.76 18.25 -10.83
CA ARG A 53 -2.71 19.33 -10.55
C ARG A 53 -2.39 20.10 -9.28
N TYR A 54 -1.91 19.41 -8.24
CA TYR A 54 -1.40 20.05 -7.02
C TYR A 54 0.03 20.59 -7.18
N GLY A 55 0.69 20.38 -8.33
CA GLY A 55 2.06 20.81 -8.59
C GLY A 55 3.09 20.10 -7.72
N LEU A 56 2.85 18.82 -7.41
CA LEU A 56 3.73 18.04 -6.54
C LEU A 56 4.99 17.58 -7.28
N ASP A 57 6.12 17.67 -6.59
CA ASP A 57 7.33 16.96 -6.98
C ASP A 57 7.15 15.44 -6.76
N PRO A 58 7.76 14.57 -7.59
CA PRO A 58 7.65 13.12 -7.47
C PRO A 58 7.99 12.55 -6.09
N ASP A 59 8.92 13.13 -5.32
CA ASP A 59 9.22 12.67 -3.95
C ASP A 59 8.05 12.95 -2.99
N THR A 60 7.44 14.13 -3.12
CA THR A 60 6.25 14.50 -2.34
C THR A 60 5.04 13.63 -2.73
N ALA A 61 4.85 13.38 -4.03
CA ALA A 61 3.79 12.49 -4.51
C ALA A 61 3.97 11.06 -3.99
N ALA A 62 5.21 10.53 -3.98
CA ALA A 62 5.52 9.21 -3.44
C ALA A 62 5.20 9.13 -1.95
N GLN A 63 5.57 10.15 -1.18
CA GLN A 63 5.23 10.22 0.24
C GLN A 63 3.72 10.22 0.48
N LEU A 64 2.96 11.05 -0.25
CA LEU A 64 1.49 11.11 -0.09
C LEU A 64 0.80 9.80 -0.46
N LEU A 65 1.28 9.12 -1.50
CA LEU A 65 0.79 7.79 -1.88
C LEU A 65 1.03 6.77 -0.76
N ALA A 66 2.19 6.81 -0.11
CA ALA A 66 2.53 5.95 1.02
C ALA A 66 1.69 6.27 2.26
N ASP A 67 1.58 7.54 2.64
CA ASP A 67 0.79 8.02 3.79
C ASP A 67 -0.71 7.71 3.62
N ALA A 68 -1.22 7.77 2.39
CA ALA A 68 -2.60 7.40 2.06
C ALA A 68 -2.84 5.87 2.06
N GLY A 69 -1.79 5.06 2.24
CA GLY A 69 -1.88 3.60 2.24
C GLY A 69 -2.25 3.04 0.86
N THR A 70 -1.76 3.67 -0.21
CA THR A 70 -2.00 3.23 -1.59
C THR A 70 -1.34 1.85 -1.79
N HIS A 71 -1.99 0.96 -2.53
CA HIS A 71 -1.38 -0.33 -2.86
C HIS A 71 -0.07 -0.10 -3.63
N PRO A 72 1.05 -0.76 -3.26
CA PRO A 72 2.37 -0.44 -3.78
C PRO A 72 2.45 -0.52 -5.32
N THR A 73 1.79 -1.51 -5.93
CA THR A 73 1.72 -1.62 -7.40
C THR A 73 1.08 -0.38 -8.05
N THR A 74 -0.06 0.08 -7.52
CA THR A 74 -0.77 1.28 -8.00
C THR A 74 0.07 2.54 -7.79
N ALA A 75 0.78 2.63 -6.66
CA ALA A 75 1.66 3.75 -6.37
C ALA A 75 2.85 3.83 -7.34
N VAL A 76 3.50 2.70 -7.62
CA VAL A 76 4.61 2.63 -8.58
C VAL A 76 4.15 2.94 -10.01
N GLU A 77 2.97 2.47 -10.42
CA GLU A 77 2.38 2.82 -11.72
C GLU A 77 2.10 4.33 -11.83
N ALA A 78 1.48 4.93 -10.80
CA ALA A 78 1.21 6.36 -10.77
C ALA A 78 2.50 7.19 -10.82
N LEU A 79 3.55 6.77 -10.09
CA LEU A 79 4.86 7.42 -10.12
C LEU A 79 5.56 7.24 -11.47
N THR A 80 5.40 6.10 -12.13
CA THR A 80 5.93 5.87 -13.48
C THR A 80 5.33 6.86 -14.47
N ILE A 81 4.02 7.11 -14.38
CA ILE A 81 3.33 8.10 -15.21
C ILE A 81 3.81 9.51 -14.86
N ALA A 82 3.82 9.87 -13.57
CA ALA A 82 4.25 11.20 -13.10
C ALA A 82 5.71 11.53 -13.46
N CYS A 83 6.60 10.53 -13.43
CA CYS A 83 8.00 10.66 -13.82
C CYS A 83 8.23 10.50 -15.34
N SER A 84 7.16 10.49 -16.16
CA SER A 84 7.24 10.31 -17.61
C SER A 84 8.03 9.05 -18.04
N GLY A 85 7.99 8.00 -17.23
CA GLY A 85 8.69 6.74 -17.46
C GLY A 85 10.17 6.72 -17.03
N ASP A 86 10.67 7.72 -16.29
CA ASP A 86 12.02 7.67 -15.70
C ASP A 86 12.10 6.60 -14.61
N THR A 87 12.48 5.39 -15.02
CA THR A 87 12.54 4.22 -14.13
C THR A 87 13.56 4.38 -13.01
N ALA A 88 14.67 5.09 -13.24
CA ALA A 88 15.70 5.28 -12.22
C ALA A 88 15.19 6.12 -11.05
N THR A 89 14.40 7.17 -11.35
CA THR A 89 13.76 7.99 -10.33
C THR A 89 12.66 7.21 -9.60
N VAL A 90 11.83 6.47 -10.34
CA VAL A 90 10.75 5.64 -9.77
C VAL A 90 11.31 4.56 -8.84
N ASP A 91 12.36 3.85 -9.23
CA ASP A 91 13.01 2.82 -8.41
C ASP A 91 13.55 3.42 -7.11
N ALA A 92 14.24 4.56 -7.18
CA ALA A 92 14.77 5.23 -6.00
C ALA A 92 13.67 5.68 -5.03
N LEU A 93 12.53 6.13 -5.55
CA LEU A 93 11.36 6.50 -4.75
C LEU A 93 10.64 5.27 -4.17
N ALA A 94 10.57 4.18 -4.93
CA ALA A 94 9.93 2.95 -4.50
C ALA A 94 10.67 2.27 -3.35
N GLU A 95 12.00 2.26 -3.41
CA GLU A 95 12.86 1.81 -2.31
C GLU A 95 12.66 2.67 -1.07
N ARG A 96 12.60 4.00 -1.25
CA ARG A 96 12.52 4.96 -0.15
C ARG A 96 11.17 4.94 0.58
N HIS A 97 10.06 4.90 -0.16
CA HIS A 97 8.73 5.13 0.41
C HIS A 97 7.88 3.86 0.56
N PHE A 98 8.12 2.84 -0.26
CA PHE A 98 7.33 1.60 -0.24
C PHE A 98 8.14 0.38 0.20
N ASN A 99 9.44 0.57 0.53
CA ASN A 99 10.38 -0.49 0.86
C ASN A 99 10.40 -1.62 -0.21
N GLN A 100 10.19 -1.24 -1.48
CA GLN A 100 10.25 -2.15 -2.62
C GLN A 100 11.59 -1.98 -3.33
N SER A 101 12.41 -3.04 -3.36
CA SER A 101 13.63 -3.07 -4.17
C SER A 101 13.34 -3.66 -5.57
N PRO A 102 14.05 -3.24 -6.63
CA PRO A 102 13.84 -3.73 -8.00
C PRO A 102 14.08 -5.23 -8.17
N THR A 103 14.82 -5.87 -7.25
CA THR A 103 15.03 -7.33 -7.19
C THR A 103 13.80 -8.10 -6.69
N MET A 104 12.76 -7.41 -6.20
CA MET A 104 11.56 -7.98 -5.58
C MET A 104 10.29 -7.78 -6.42
N LEU A 105 10.37 -7.84 -7.76
CA LEU A 105 9.22 -8.26 -8.58
C LEU A 105 8.94 -9.78 -8.39
N ALA A 106 9.01 -10.26 -7.14
CA ALA A 106 8.24 -11.41 -6.73
C ALA A 106 6.76 -10.97 -6.76
N PRO A 107 5.82 -11.86 -7.11
CA PRO A 107 4.41 -11.50 -7.16
C PRO A 107 4.01 -10.90 -5.80
N VAL A 108 3.55 -9.66 -5.80
CA VAL A 108 2.96 -9.02 -4.61
C VAL A 108 1.79 -9.90 -4.20
N ILE A 109 1.92 -10.57 -3.06
CA ILE A 109 0.88 -11.45 -2.57
C ILE A 109 -0.18 -10.60 -1.88
N ASP A 110 -1.28 -10.33 -2.59
CA ASP A 110 -2.42 -9.61 -2.02
C ASP A 110 -3.18 -10.50 -1.02
N LEU A 111 -2.78 -10.43 0.25
CA LEU A 111 -3.36 -11.17 1.37
C LEU A 111 -4.84 -10.84 1.63
N THR A 112 -5.41 -9.80 1.01
CA THR A 112 -6.82 -9.44 1.15
C THR A 112 -7.73 -10.22 0.20
N THR A 113 -7.14 -10.89 -0.80
CA THR A 113 -7.85 -11.78 -1.73
C THR A 113 -7.61 -13.24 -1.38
N GLY A 114 -8.62 -14.11 -1.61
CA GLY A 114 -8.45 -15.56 -1.44
C GLY A 114 -7.35 -16.16 -2.32
N ALA A 115 -7.00 -15.48 -3.43
CA ALA A 115 -5.90 -15.86 -4.32
C ALA A 115 -4.53 -15.53 -3.72
N GLY A 116 -4.34 -14.35 -3.13
CA GLY A 116 -3.09 -14.03 -2.45
C GLY A 116 -2.93 -14.81 -1.15
N LEU A 117 -4.00 -15.06 -0.40
CA LEU A 117 -3.93 -15.98 0.75
C LEU A 117 -3.41 -17.36 0.33
N ARG A 118 -3.88 -17.88 -0.81
CA ARG A 118 -3.43 -19.17 -1.39
C ARG A 118 -1.97 -19.17 -1.85
N ALA A 119 -1.45 -18.02 -2.30
CA ALA A 119 -0.06 -17.88 -2.74
C ALA A 119 0.92 -17.66 -1.56
N ALA A 120 0.46 -17.04 -0.46
CA ALA A 120 1.25 -16.84 0.76
C ALA A 120 1.36 -18.10 1.63
N LEU A 121 0.40 -19.01 1.51
CA LEU A 121 0.45 -20.29 2.21
C LEU A 121 1.59 -21.13 1.60
N PRO A 122 2.57 -21.60 2.40
CA PRO A 122 3.49 -22.62 1.93
C PRO A 122 2.66 -23.80 1.42
N LEU A 123 2.92 -24.24 0.18
CA LEU A 123 2.31 -25.44 -0.38
C LEU A 123 2.44 -26.54 0.68
N PRO A 124 1.33 -27.12 1.18
CA PRO A 124 1.44 -28.11 2.21
C PRO A 124 2.16 -29.32 1.61
N THR A 125 3.38 -29.57 2.08
CA THR A 125 3.90 -30.94 2.20
C THR A 125 3.16 -31.69 3.32
N ALA A 126 2.00 -31.19 3.77
CA ALA A 126 1.21 -31.79 4.82
C ALA A 126 0.56 -33.06 4.31
N THR A 127 1.04 -34.20 4.80
CA THR A 127 0.52 -35.52 4.51
C THR A 127 -0.80 -35.81 5.25
N GLY A 128 -1.50 -34.82 5.81
CA GLY A 128 -2.75 -35.02 6.55
C GLY A 128 -3.47 -33.74 7.00
N ILE A 129 -4.80 -33.84 7.15
CA ILE A 129 -5.73 -32.74 7.47
C ILE A 129 -5.52 -32.18 8.90
N ASP A 130 -4.97 -32.97 9.81
CA ASP A 130 -4.72 -32.61 11.21
C ASP A 130 -3.61 -31.52 11.36
N ASP A 131 -2.68 -31.51 10.42
CA ASP A 131 -1.55 -30.56 10.38
C ASP A 131 -2.00 -29.15 9.98
N LEU A 132 -3.01 -29.06 9.12
CA LEU A 132 -3.55 -27.80 8.61
C LEU A 132 -4.23 -26.97 9.71
N ALA A 133 -4.94 -27.64 10.62
CA ALA A 133 -5.61 -27.01 11.75
C ALA A 133 -4.59 -26.42 12.75
N THR A 134 -3.47 -27.11 12.95
CA THR A 134 -2.37 -26.66 13.82
C THR A 134 -1.64 -25.45 13.22
N GLN A 135 -1.40 -25.43 11.91
CA GLN A 135 -0.79 -24.28 11.23
C GLN A 135 -1.68 -23.04 11.25
N LEU A 136 -3.00 -23.20 11.06
CA LEU A 136 -3.98 -22.10 11.16
C LEU A 136 -4.06 -21.54 12.59
N ALA A 137 -3.97 -22.39 13.61
CA ALA A 137 -3.94 -21.95 15.00
C ALA A 137 -2.71 -21.09 15.32
N ASN A 138 -1.53 -21.44 14.78
CA ASN A 138 -0.29 -20.70 14.98
C ASN A 138 -0.27 -19.32 14.30
N LEU A 139 -1.06 -19.12 13.24
CA LEU A 139 -1.20 -17.81 12.58
C LEU A 139 -2.07 -16.82 13.37
N VAL A 140 -2.97 -17.31 14.23
CA VAL A 140 -3.96 -16.50 14.97
C VAL A 140 -3.47 -16.07 16.35
N VAL A 141 -2.34 -16.60 16.84
CA VAL A 141 -1.80 -16.18 18.15
C VAL A 141 -0.96 -14.90 17.93
N PRO A 142 -1.40 -13.71 18.41
CA PRO A 142 -0.49 -12.59 18.50
C PRO A 142 0.65 -13.00 19.43
N SER A 143 1.89 -12.84 18.98
CA SER A 143 3.08 -13.01 19.81
C SER A 143 3.07 -11.94 20.91
N LEU A 144 2.33 -12.19 21.97
CA LEU A 144 2.47 -11.50 23.25
C LEU A 144 3.68 -12.14 23.93
N ASP A 145 4.85 -11.58 23.65
CA ASP A 145 6.07 -11.83 24.42
C ASP A 145 5.81 -11.41 25.88
N PRO A 146 5.86 -12.31 26.88
CA PRO A 146 5.88 -11.89 28.27
C PRO A 146 7.28 -11.34 28.60
N PRO A 147 7.42 -10.29 29.43
CA PRO A 147 8.74 -9.80 29.80
C PRO A 147 9.53 -10.90 30.51
N VAL A 148 10.69 -11.24 29.95
CA VAL A 148 11.70 -12.12 30.56
C VAL A 148 12.13 -11.51 31.90
N LEU A 149 11.57 -11.99 33.01
CA LEU A 149 12.19 -11.83 34.32
C LEU A 149 13.43 -12.73 34.34
N ALA A 150 14.57 -12.15 33.98
CA ALA A 150 15.87 -12.78 34.14
C ALA A 150 16.13 -13.02 35.63
N ASN A 151 16.16 -14.30 35.97
CA ASN A 151 16.49 -14.87 37.26
C ASN A 151 17.97 -14.60 37.59
N HIS A 152 18.28 -13.56 38.38
CA HIS A 152 19.58 -13.44 39.04
C HIS A 152 19.57 -14.27 40.32
N ALA A 153 19.83 -15.57 40.18
CA ALA A 153 20.36 -16.38 41.27
C ALA A 153 21.77 -15.87 41.60
N GLN A 154 21.95 -15.27 42.77
CA GLN A 154 23.27 -15.01 43.36
C GLN A 154 23.82 -16.32 43.94
N PRO A 155 25.11 -16.65 43.75
CA PRO A 155 25.71 -17.80 44.42
C PRO A 155 26.07 -17.46 45.87
N GLU A 156 25.84 -18.45 46.72
CA GLU A 156 26.26 -18.59 48.11
C GLU A 156 27.71 -18.18 48.47
N PHE A 157 27.86 -17.47 49.59
CA PHE A 157 28.93 -17.60 50.59
C PHE A 157 28.45 -17.12 51.97
#